data_AF-A0A9Q1N0G5-F1
#
_entry.id   AF-A0A9Q1N0G5-F1
#
_cell.length_a   1.000
_cell.length_b   1.000
_cell.length_c   1.000
_cell.angle_alpha   90.00
_cell.angle_beta   90.00
_cell.angle_gamma   90.00
#
_symmetry.space_group_name_H-M   'P 1'
#
loop_
_entity.id
_entity.type
_entity.pdbx_description
1 polymer ?
#
loop_
_entity_poly.entity_id
_entity_poly.type
_entity_poly.pdbx_seq_one_letter_code
_entity_poly.pdbx_strand_id
1 'polypeptide(L)'
;MLAAGFGASNLLLYAFVYTPLKQIHPINTWVGAIVGAIPPLLGWAAASGQVSLNGMLLPAALYFWQLPHFMALAYLCRKDYADGGFRMFSLADASGQRTAAVALRNCLYLLPLGYLAYDWGLTSGWFCLESTLLALAISGTAISFYLNGTTKDARRMFHASLLYLPVFMSGLLVHRVTESEQQMTIENSVKIVQMSSSLDTTEEAREEKRMKRRPPVAYASVAPFPFLPAPSYATP
;
A
#
# COMPACT_ATOMS: atom_id res chain seq x y z
N MET A 1 -1.94 -9.72 27.98
CA MET A 1 -2.38 -11.09 27.63
C MET A 1 -2.25 -11.38 26.13
N LEU A 2 -2.70 -10.49 25.23
CA LEU A 2 -2.58 -10.68 23.77
C LEU A 2 -1.14 -10.90 23.29
N ALA A 3 -0.19 -10.07 23.72
CA ALA A 3 1.22 -10.21 23.36
C ALA A 3 1.83 -11.56 23.81
N ALA A 4 1.54 -11.99 25.04
CA ALA A 4 1.98 -13.29 25.54
C ALA A 4 1.38 -14.46 24.73
N GLY A 5 0.11 -14.35 24.29
CA GLY A 5 -0.54 -15.34 23.43
C GLY A 5 0.06 -15.43 22.03
N PHE A 6 0.43 -14.29 21.41
CA PHE A 6 1.14 -14.28 20.13
C PHE A 6 2.56 -14.85 20.26
N GLY A 7 3.30 -14.52 21.32
CA GLY A 7 4.62 -15.08 21.57
C GLY A 7 4.60 -16.60 21.76
N ALA A 8 3.68 -17.11 22.58
CA ALA A 8 3.52 -18.55 22.80
C ALA A 8 3.07 -19.28 21.53
N SER A 9 2.10 -18.72 20.80
CA SER A 9 1.66 -19.27 19.52
C SER A 9 2.78 -19.29 18.48
N ASN A 10 3.60 -18.24 18.40
CA ASN A 10 4.73 -18.20 17.47
C ASN A 10 5.78 -19.25 17.80
N LEU A 11 6.07 -19.46 19.08
CA LEU A 11 7.01 -20.48 19.54
C LEU A 11 6.51 -21.89 19.20
N LEU A 12 5.23 -22.17 19.44
CA LEU A 12 4.61 -23.44 19.10
C LEU A 12 4.58 -23.67 17.58
N LEU A 13 4.19 -22.66 16.81
CA LEU A 13 4.14 -22.73 15.35
C LEU A 13 5.54 -22.94 14.75
N TYR A 14 6.56 -22.28 15.29
CA TYR A 14 7.94 -22.44 14.85
C TYR A 14 8.52 -23.82 15.21
N ALA A 15 8.42 -24.21 16.48
CA ALA A 15 9.04 -25.43 16.99
C ALA A 15 8.34 -26.70 16.49
N PHE A 16 7.01 -26.73 16.49
CA PHE A 16 6.25 -27.96 16.20
C PHE A 16 5.69 -28.03 14.79
N VAL A 17 5.44 -26.91 14.11
CA VAL A 17 4.89 -26.91 12.75
C VAL A 17 5.97 -26.64 11.71
N TYR A 18 6.67 -25.52 11.81
CA TYR A 18 7.65 -25.12 10.79
C TYR A 18 8.85 -26.07 10.71
N THR A 19 9.40 -26.48 11.86
CA THR A 19 10.60 -27.33 11.92
C THR A 19 10.43 -28.69 11.23
N PRO A 20 9.39 -29.51 11.52
CA PRO A 20 9.18 -30.75 10.78
C PRO A 20 8.72 -30.49 9.33
N LEU A 21 7.93 -29.44 9.09
CA LEU A 21 7.39 -29.15 7.76
C LEU A 21 8.46 -28.72 6.76
N LYS A 22 9.56 -28.11 7.24
CA LYS A 22 10.73 -27.73 6.42
C LYS A 22 11.34 -28.93 5.67
N GLN A 23 11.21 -30.14 6.21
CA GLN A 23 11.73 -31.37 5.62
C GLN A 23 10.74 -32.07 4.69
N ILE A 24 9.44 -31.77 4.81
CA ILE A 24 8.38 -32.60 4.22
C ILE A 24 7.66 -31.89 3.06
N HIS A 25 7.30 -30.61 3.23
CA HIS A 25 6.44 -29.90 2.28
C HIS A 25 7.00 -28.55 1.81
N PRO A 26 6.79 -28.17 0.53
CA PRO A 26 7.14 -26.85 0.02
C PRO A 26 6.35 -25.72 0.69
N ILE A 27 5.26 -26.04 1.40
CA ILE A 27 4.42 -25.10 2.16
C ILE A 27 5.22 -24.42 3.29
N ASN A 28 6.39 -24.96 3.65
CA ASN A 28 7.27 -24.39 4.67
C ASN A 28 7.53 -22.88 4.51
N THR A 29 7.63 -22.37 3.28
CA THR A 29 8.05 -20.97 3.06
C THR A 29 6.93 -20.00 3.42
N TRP A 30 5.67 -20.38 3.14
CA TRP A 30 4.51 -19.58 3.54
C TRP A 30 4.28 -19.63 5.05
N VAL A 31 4.40 -20.80 5.66
CA VAL A 31 4.29 -20.93 7.13
C VAL A 31 5.40 -20.15 7.83
N GLY A 32 6.64 -20.24 7.32
CA GLY A 32 7.77 -19.45 7.81
C GLY A 32 7.56 -17.95 7.67
N ALA A 33 6.93 -17.50 6.58
CA ALA A 33 6.58 -16.10 6.40
C ALA A 33 5.50 -15.63 7.42
N ILE A 34 4.51 -16.47 7.73
CA ILE A 34 3.52 -16.17 8.79
C ILE A 34 4.23 -16.02 10.14
N VAL A 35 5.09 -16.98 10.49
CA VAL A 35 5.91 -16.91 11.71
C VAL A 35 6.75 -15.64 11.73
N GLY A 36 7.33 -15.24 10.60
CA GLY A 36 8.13 -14.03 10.46
C GLY A 36 7.33 -12.72 10.59
N ALA A 37 6.03 -12.74 10.30
CA ALA A 37 5.13 -11.59 10.42
C ALA A 37 4.53 -11.40 11.83
N ILE A 38 4.58 -12.44 12.68
CA ILE A 38 4.07 -12.37 14.05
C ILE A 38 4.88 -11.43 14.96
N PRO A 39 6.24 -11.38 14.95
CA PRO A 39 7.00 -10.50 15.83
C PRO A 39 6.70 -9.00 15.67
N PRO A 40 6.57 -8.45 14.43
CA PRO A 40 6.11 -7.06 14.25
C PRO A 40 4.70 -6.83 14.79
N LEU A 41 3.79 -7.80 14.59
CA LEU A 41 2.41 -7.71 15.09
C LEU A 41 2.37 -7.73 16.62
N LEU A 42 3.22 -8.57 17.22
CA LEU A 42 3.45 -8.65 18.66
C LEU A 42 3.98 -7.33 19.20
N GLY A 43 4.96 -6.72 18.53
CA GLY A 43 5.50 -5.41 18.88
C GLY A 43 4.42 -4.32 18.90
N TRP A 44 3.56 -4.29 17.87
CA TRP A 44 2.41 -3.38 17.83
C TRP A 44 1.45 -3.65 18.98
N ALA A 45 0.98 -4.89 19.13
CA ALA A 45 0.01 -5.27 20.17
C ALA A 45 0.54 -5.04 21.60
N ALA A 46 1.86 -5.12 21.81
CA ALA A 46 2.49 -4.80 23.08
C ALA A 46 2.51 -3.29 23.38
N ALA A 47 2.71 -2.45 22.36
CA ALA A 47 2.75 -1.00 22.52
C ALA A 47 1.35 -0.36 22.59
N SER A 48 0.41 -0.79 21.74
CA SER A 48 -0.94 -0.22 21.64
C SER A 48 -1.96 -0.91 22.54
N GLY A 49 -1.69 -2.13 23.01
CA GLY A 49 -2.65 -2.98 23.72
C GLY A 49 -3.80 -3.51 22.85
N GLN A 50 -3.84 -3.18 21.56
CA GLN A 50 -4.92 -3.54 20.62
C GLN A 50 -4.37 -3.85 19.22
N VAL A 51 -5.05 -4.73 18.49
CA VAL A 51 -4.74 -4.98 17.08
C VAL A 51 -5.62 -4.06 16.23
N SER A 52 -5.01 -3.11 15.53
CA SER A 52 -5.67 -2.23 14.58
C SER A 52 -5.20 -2.54 13.17
N LEU A 53 -6.01 -2.20 12.15
CA LEU A 53 -5.63 -2.35 10.74
C LEU A 53 -4.28 -1.67 10.43
N ASN A 54 -4.06 -0.52 11.04
CA ASN A 54 -2.82 0.26 10.97
C ASN A 54 -1.60 -0.55 11.45
N GLY A 55 -1.75 -1.32 12.52
CA GLY A 55 -0.71 -2.21 13.05
C GLY A 55 -0.43 -3.45 12.22
N MET A 56 -1.29 -3.78 11.25
CA MET A 56 -1.11 -4.93 10.35
C MET A 56 -0.25 -4.62 9.13
N LEU A 57 -0.01 -3.33 8.85
CA LEU A 57 0.74 -2.90 7.66
C LEU A 57 2.18 -3.43 7.65
N LEU A 58 2.92 -3.27 8.76
CA LEU A 58 4.30 -3.73 8.89
C LEU A 58 4.42 -5.27 8.87
N PRO A 59 3.60 -6.04 9.62
CA PRO A 59 3.49 -7.48 9.46
C PRO A 59 3.23 -7.94 8.01
N ALA A 60 2.29 -7.29 7.32
CA ALA A 60 1.96 -7.62 5.94
C ALA A 60 3.14 -7.33 4.99
N ALA A 61 3.81 -6.18 5.16
CA ALA A 61 4.99 -5.82 4.39
C ALA A 61 6.09 -6.89 4.50
N LEU A 62 6.38 -7.31 5.74
CA LEU A 62 7.38 -8.34 6.02
C LEU A 62 6.98 -9.70 5.45
N TYR A 63 5.71 -10.08 5.59
CA TYR A 63 5.19 -11.32 5.01
C TYR A 63 5.40 -11.39 3.49
N PHE A 64 4.95 -10.35 2.77
CA PHE A 64 5.04 -10.34 1.31
C PHE A 64 6.48 -10.18 0.83
N TRP A 65 7.33 -9.44 1.55
CA TRP A 65 8.73 -9.25 1.19
C TRP A 65 9.59 -10.51 1.41
N GLN A 66 9.29 -11.32 2.43
CA GLN A 66 10.07 -12.54 2.72
C GLN A 66 9.97 -13.58 1.59
N LEU A 67 8.82 -13.68 0.93
CA LEU A 67 8.61 -14.68 -0.12
C LEU A 67 9.52 -14.51 -1.35
N PRO A 68 9.65 -13.33 -2.00
CA PRO A 68 10.59 -13.17 -3.11
C PRO A 68 12.04 -13.37 -2.67
N HIS A 69 12.41 -12.94 -1.46
CA HIS A 69 13.75 -13.16 -0.90
C HIS A 69 14.07 -14.65 -0.76
N PHE A 70 13.18 -15.42 -0.11
CA PHE A 70 13.37 -16.86 0.09
C PHE A 70 13.31 -17.63 -1.23
N MET A 71 12.45 -17.25 -2.17
CA MET A 71 12.36 -17.90 -3.48
C MET A 71 13.64 -17.68 -4.30
N ALA A 72 14.25 -16.50 -4.23
CA ALA A 72 15.57 -16.25 -4.83
C ALA A 72 16.65 -17.15 -4.24
N LEU A 73 16.70 -17.23 -2.90
CA LEU A 73 17.68 -18.04 -2.18
C LEU A 73 17.49 -19.53 -2.43
N ALA A 74 16.25 -20.01 -2.43
CA ALA A 74 15.90 -21.40 -2.73
C ALA A 74 16.31 -21.81 -4.14
N TYR A 75 16.28 -20.88 -5.10
CA TYR A 75 16.77 -21.13 -6.46
C TYR A 75 18.32 -21.18 -6.52
N LEU A 76 19.00 -20.29 -5.80
CA LEU A 76 20.46 -20.22 -5.75
C LEU A 76 21.09 -21.44 -5.05
N CYS A 77 20.57 -21.82 -3.89
CA CYS A 77 21.06 -22.91 -3.05
C CYS A 77 20.36 -24.25 -3.33
N ARG A 78 19.72 -24.41 -4.49
CA ARG A 78 18.92 -25.62 -4.81
C ARG A 78 19.71 -26.93 -4.71
N LYS A 79 21.01 -26.89 -5.05
CA LYS A 79 21.91 -28.07 -4.99
C LYS A 79 22.19 -28.44 -3.54
N ASP A 80 22.58 -27.46 -2.75
CA ASP A 80 22.85 -27.63 -1.31
C ASP A 80 21.60 -28.14 -0.56
N TYR A 81 20.41 -27.67 -0.95
CA TYR A 81 19.16 -28.18 -0.39
C TYR A 81 18.84 -29.62 -0.80
N ALA A 82 19.16 -30.00 -2.04
CA ALA A 82 19.02 -31.38 -2.51
C ALA A 82 19.95 -32.31 -1.73
N ASP A 83 21.21 -31.91 -1.56
CA ASP A 83 22.23 -32.67 -0.86
C ASP A 83 21.91 -32.81 0.64
N GLY A 84 21.28 -31.79 1.23
CA GLY A 84 20.77 -31.81 2.61
C GLY A 84 19.44 -32.56 2.79
N GLY A 85 18.87 -33.14 1.74
CA GLY A 85 17.60 -33.89 1.80
C GLY A 85 16.35 -33.01 1.99
N PHE A 86 16.43 -31.69 1.79
CA PHE A 86 15.30 -30.77 1.96
C PHE A 86 14.45 -30.66 0.70
N ARG A 87 13.14 -30.86 0.83
CA ARG A 87 12.16 -30.70 -0.26
C ARG A 87 11.67 -29.26 -0.35
N MET A 88 12.44 -28.39 -1.00
CA MET A 88 12.04 -27.00 -1.27
C MET A 88 11.19 -26.87 -2.54
N PHE A 89 10.37 -25.80 -2.61
CA PHE A 89 9.54 -25.50 -3.79
C PHE A 89 10.37 -25.36 -5.08
N SER A 90 11.58 -24.82 -4.98
CA SER A 90 12.53 -24.71 -6.09
C SER A 90 13.08 -26.06 -6.57
N LEU A 91 13.06 -27.10 -5.72
CA LEU A 91 13.57 -28.42 -6.07
C LEU A 91 12.56 -29.21 -6.93
N ALA A 92 11.27 -28.95 -6.74
CA ALA A 92 10.20 -29.51 -7.55
C ALA A 92 10.05 -28.82 -8.93
N ASP A 93 10.74 -27.71 -9.16
CA ASP A 93 10.70 -26.94 -10.40
C ASP A 93 12.10 -26.81 -11.02
N ALA A 94 12.42 -27.75 -11.92
CA ALA A 94 13.71 -27.78 -12.62
C ALA A 94 14.01 -26.49 -13.41
N SER A 95 12.97 -25.80 -13.89
CA SER A 95 13.08 -24.56 -14.68
C SER A 95 13.27 -23.31 -13.81
N GLY A 96 12.76 -23.35 -12.57
CA GLY A 96 12.68 -22.19 -11.68
C GLY A 96 11.61 -21.16 -12.03
N GLN A 97 10.85 -21.34 -13.12
CA GLN A 97 9.83 -20.39 -13.56
C GLN A 97 8.69 -20.25 -12.54
N ARG A 98 8.24 -21.34 -11.91
CA ARG A 98 7.20 -21.29 -10.88
C ARG A 98 7.70 -20.59 -9.64
N THR A 99 8.96 -20.83 -9.28
CA THR A 99 9.63 -20.14 -8.16
C THR A 99 9.71 -18.64 -8.43
N ALA A 100 10.10 -18.25 -9.64
CA ALA A 100 10.15 -16.86 -10.08
C ALA A 100 8.75 -16.22 -10.17
N ALA A 101 7.73 -16.96 -10.61
CA ALA A 101 6.34 -16.47 -10.65
C ALA A 101 5.79 -16.18 -9.26
N VAL A 102 6.07 -17.05 -8.29
CA VAL A 102 5.69 -16.82 -6.88
C VAL A 102 6.41 -15.59 -6.32
N ALA A 103 7.70 -15.42 -6.61
CA ALA A 103 8.44 -14.23 -6.21
C ALA A 103 7.82 -12.97 -6.81
N LEU A 104 7.58 -12.96 -8.12
CA LEU A 104 7.00 -11.83 -8.85
C LEU A 104 5.62 -11.46 -8.30
N ARG A 105 4.73 -12.44 -8.11
CA ARG A 105 3.39 -12.19 -7.56
C ARG A 105 3.45 -11.49 -6.20
N ASN A 106 4.37 -11.89 -5.33
CA ASN A 106 4.52 -11.27 -4.03
C ASN A 106 5.14 -9.87 -4.10
N CYS A 107 6.06 -9.62 -5.03
CA CYS A 107 6.53 -8.27 -5.30
C CYS A 107 5.38 -7.35 -5.76
N LEU A 108 4.45 -7.85 -6.57
CA LEU A 108 3.27 -7.09 -6.98
C LEU A 108 2.34 -6.78 -5.79
N TYR A 109 2.22 -7.68 -4.81
CA TYR A 109 1.45 -7.41 -3.59
C TYR A 109 2.07 -6.32 -2.70
N LEU A 110 3.36 -6.00 -2.86
CA LEU A 110 3.98 -4.87 -2.15
C LEU A 110 3.56 -3.51 -2.72
N LEU A 111 3.15 -3.42 -3.99
CA LEU A 111 2.74 -2.16 -4.63
C LEU A 111 1.55 -1.47 -3.93
N PRO A 112 0.40 -2.12 -3.69
CA PRO A 112 -0.72 -1.47 -3.03
C PRO A 112 -0.44 -1.12 -1.57
N LEU A 113 0.59 -1.72 -0.95
CA LEU A 113 0.87 -1.53 0.46
C LEU A 113 1.26 -0.08 0.80
N GLY A 114 2.00 0.59 -0.09
CA GLY A 114 2.34 2.01 0.05
C GLY A 114 1.12 2.92 -0.02
N TYR A 115 0.20 2.62 -0.94
CA TYR A 115 -1.07 3.34 -1.07
C TYR A 115 -1.97 3.13 0.14
N LEU A 116 -2.10 1.89 0.64
CA LEU A 116 -2.89 1.59 1.83
C LEU A 116 -2.35 2.31 3.07
N ALA A 117 -1.02 2.46 3.18
CA ALA A 117 -0.39 3.23 4.25
C ALA A 117 -0.74 4.73 4.21
N TYR A 118 -0.94 5.26 3.02
CA TYR A 118 -1.35 6.65 2.81
C TYR A 118 -2.85 6.85 3.05
N ASP A 119 -3.70 5.97 2.48
CA ASP A 119 -5.16 6.02 2.61
C ASP A 119 -5.62 5.91 4.07
N TRP A 120 -4.96 5.05 4.86
CA TRP A 120 -5.22 4.93 6.30
C TRP A 120 -4.60 6.06 7.14
N GLY A 121 -3.96 7.05 6.52
CA GLY A 121 -3.41 8.23 7.17
C GLY A 121 -2.21 7.94 8.07
N LEU A 122 -1.46 6.87 7.81
CA LEU A 122 -0.31 6.47 8.62
C LEU A 122 0.99 7.19 8.23
N THR A 123 1.07 7.60 6.97
CA THR A 123 2.31 8.07 6.36
C THR A 123 2.04 9.25 5.42
N SER A 124 3.06 10.09 5.20
CA SER A 124 2.98 11.21 4.27
C SER A 124 2.86 10.75 2.81
N GLY A 125 2.33 11.61 1.93
CA GLY A 125 2.25 11.31 0.49
C GLY A 125 3.62 11.01 -0.15
N TRP A 126 4.70 11.56 0.40
CA TRP A 126 6.08 11.26 -0.01
C TRP A 126 6.46 9.80 0.24
N PHE A 127 6.02 9.21 1.36
CA PHE A 127 6.23 7.79 1.63
C PHE A 127 5.51 6.88 0.62
N CYS A 128 4.32 7.27 0.15
CA CYS A 128 3.62 6.52 -0.89
C CYS A 128 4.44 6.47 -2.19
N LEU A 129 5.07 7.58 -2.59
CA LEU A 129 5.92 7.63 -3.78
C LEU A 129 7.19 6.79 -3.59
N GLU A 130 7.89 6.96 -2.48
CA GLU A 130 9.12 6.21 -2.16
C GLU A 130 8.86 4.69 -2.10
N SER A 131 7.80 4.27 -1.39
CA SER A 131 7.45 2.85 -1.27
C SER A 131 7.01 2.24 -2.59
N THR A 132 6.26 2.98 -3.41
CA THR A 132 5.87 2.53 -4.76
C THR A 132 7.10 2.38 -5.66
N LEU A 133 8.02 3.36 -5.63
CA LEU A 133 9.26 3.30 -6.40
C LEU A 133 10.12 2.09 -5.99
N LEU A 134 10.23 1.83 -4.69
CA LEU A 134 10.99 0.70 -4.16
C LEU A 134 10.33 -0.65 -4.53
N ALA A 135 9.00 -0.73 -4.47
CA ALA A 135 8.23 -1.90 -4.88
C ALA A 135 8.32 -2.15 -6.40
N LEU A 136 8.37 -1.10 -7.22
CA LEU A 136 8.63 -1.21 -8.66
C LEU A 136 10.06 -1.69 -8.94
N ALA A 137 11.06 -1.18 -8.20
CA ALA A 137 12.45 -1.58 -8.37
C ALA A 137 12.65 -3.07 -8.09
N ILE A 138 12.12 -3.59 -6.97
CA ILE A 138 12.18 -5.04 -6.67
C ILE A 138 11.35 -5.85 -7.67
N SER A 139 10.18 -5.36 -8.09
CA SER A 139 9.35 -6.01 -9.11
C SER A 139 10.08 -6.13 -10.45
N GLY A 140 10.82 -5.10 -10.88
CA GLY A 140 11.64 -5.14 -12.08
C GLY A 140 12.72 -6.23 -12.03
N THR A 141 13.37 -6.40 -10.88
CA THR A 141 14.33 -7.52 -10.71
C THR A 141 13.66 -8.89 -10.70
N ALA A 142 12.43 -8.98 -10.18
CA ALA A 142 11.65 -10.21 -10.20
C ALA A 142 11.15 -10.57 -11.60
N ILE A 143 10.81 -9.58 -12.43
CA ILE A 143 10.48 -9.77 -13.85
C ILE A 143 11.71 -10.29 -14.60
N SER A 144 12.89 -9.70 -14.38
CA SER A 144 14.15 -10.19 -14.99
C SER A 144 14.40 -11.66 -14.62
N PHE A 145 14.19 -12.01 -13.34
CA PHE A 145 14.31 -13.39 -12.88
C PHE A 145 13.27 -14.33 -13.52
N TYR A 146 12.03 -13.88 -13.71
CA TYR A 146 10.97 -14.65 -14.35
C TYR A 146 11.22 -14.90 -15.85
N LEU A 147 11.70 -13.90 -16.57
CA LEU A 147 11.92 -13.99 -18.02
C LEU A 147 13.18 -14.79 -18.39
N ASN A 148 14.30 -14.50 -17.73
CA ASN A 148 15.59 -15.08 -18.10
C ASN A 148 15.90 -16.37 -17.32
N GLY A 149 15.39 -16.49 -16.08
CA GLY A 149 15.60 -17.67 -15.23
C GLY A 149 17.08 -17.96 -14.93
N THR A 150 17.98 -16.96 -14.98
CA THR A 150 19.41 -17.18 -14.77
C THR A 150 19.81 -17.10 -13.29
N THR A 151 20.91 -17.74 -12.92
CA THR A 151 21.51 -17.62 -11.58
C THR A 151 21.96 -16.19 -11.26
N LYS A 152 22.34 -15.40 -12.28
CA LYS A 152 22.72 -13.99 -12.12
C LYS A 152 21.51 -13.15 -11.75
N ASP A 153 20.38 -13.34 -12.43
CA ASP A 153 19.13 -12.62 -12.13
C ASP A 153 18.58 -12.99 -10.75
N ALA A 154 18.62 -14.27 -10.37
CA ALA A 154 18.25 -14.72 -9.03
C ALA A 154 19.08 -14.03 -7.95
N ARG A 155 20.40 -13.91 -8.15
CA ARG A 155 21.30 -13.21 -7.23
C ARG A 155 21.01 -11.71 -7.16
N ARG A 156 20.71 -11.09 -8.30
CA ARG A 156 20.32 -9.68 -8.36
C ARG A 156 19.03 -9.44 -7.58
N MET A 157 18.02 -10.29 -7.75
CA MET A 157 16.76 -10.24 -7.01
C MET A 157 16.99 -10.43 -5.49
N PHE A 158 17.84 -11.39 -5.11
CA PHE A 158 18.23 -11.61 -3.72
C PHE A 158 18.85 -10.34 -3.10
N HIS A 159 19.84 -9.72 -3.74
CA HIS A 159 20.44 -8.49 -3.24
C HIS A 159 19.47 -7.30 -3.24
N ALA A 160 18.61 -7.19 -4.27
CA ALA A 160 17.58 -6.15 -4.32
C ALA A 160 16.60 -6.29 -3.16
N SER A 161 16.16 -7.52 -2.84
CA SER A 161 15.32 -7.77 -1.67
C SER A 161 16.04 -7.44 -0.36
N LEU A 162 17.33 -7.75 -0.24
CA LEU A 162 18.13 -7.44 0.94
C LEU A 162 18.26 -5.93 1.17
N LEU A 163 18.36 -5.14 0.09
CA LEU A 163 18.37 -3.66 0.16
C LEU A 163 16.97 -3.07 0.36
N TYR A 164 15.93 -3.71 -0.17
CA TYR A 164 14.55 -3.24 -0.04
C TYR A 164 14.16 -3.07 1.44
N LEU A 165 14.42 -4.08 2.28
CA LEU A 165 13.96 -4.06 3.67
C LEU A 165 14.54 -2.89 4.50
N PRO A 166 15.87 -2.66 4.57
CA PRO A 166 16.41 -1.54 5.33
C PRO A 166 15.95 -0.20 4.77
N VAL A 167 15.86 -0.04 3.45
CA VAL A 167 15.37 1.21 2.84
C VAL A 167 13.90 1.45 3.19
N PHE A 168 13.06 0.42 3.12
CA PHE A 168 11.64 0.49 3.48
C PHE A 168 11.45 0.83 4.96
N MET A 169 12.20 0.18 5.86
CA MET A 169 12.15 0.43 7.30
C MET A 169 12.68 1.83 7.65
N SER A 170 13.78 2.28 7.03
CA SER A 170 14.28 3.65 7.18
C SER A 170 13.28 4.68 6.66
N GLY A 171 12.64 4.41 5.52
CA GLY A 171 11.59 5.26 4.96
C GLY A 171 10.39 5.41 5.91
N LEU A 172 9.96 4.30 6.52
CA LEU A 172 8.91 4.31 7.56
C LEU A 172 9.32 5.12 8.79
N LEU A 173 10.58 5.05 9.21
CA LEU A 173 11.08 5.82 10.37
C LEU A 173 11.17 7.32 10.07
N VAL A 174 11.66 7.69 8.88
CA VAL A 174 11.84 9.09 8.47
C VAL A 174 10.50 9.77 8.20
N HIS A 175 9.58 9.08 7.54
CA HIS A 175 8.26 9.62 7.20
C HIS A 175 7.18 9.27 8.22
N ARG A 176 7.58 8.82 9.43
CA ARG A 176 6.65 8.64 10.54
C ARG A 176 6.09 10.01 10.91
N VAL A 177 4.85 10.26 10.50
CA VAL A 177 4.13 11.48 10.84
C VAL A 177 3.93 11.48 12.36
N THR A 178 4.48 12.50 13.01
CA THR A 178 4.23 12.75 14.43
C THR A 178 2.78 13.22 14.56
N GLU A 179 2.03 12.75 15.56
CA GLU A 179 0.60 13.08 15.76
C GLU A 179 0.28 14.60 15.65
N SER A 180 1.27 15.46 15.88
CA SER A 180 1.19 16.92 15.74
C SER A 180 0.92 17.44 14.32
N GLU A 181 1.46 16.82 13.27
CA GLU A 181 1.27 17.30 11.88
C GLU A 181 -0.07 16.87 11.29
N GLN A 182 -0.60 15.72 11.73
CA GLN A 182 -1.90 15.21 11.33
C GLN A 182 -3.03 16.09 11.90
N GLN A 183 -2.90 16.51 13.18
CA GLN A 183 -3.80 17.46 13.81
C GLN A 183 -3.76 18.83 13.10
N MET A 184 -2.57 19.35 12.77
CA MET A 184 -2.42 20.63 12.05
C MET A 184 -2.98 20.60 10.62
N THR A 185 -2.83 19.48 9.91
CA THR A 185 -3.33 19.36 8.52
C THR A 185 -4.86 19.27 8.50
N ILE A 186 -5.45 18.55 9.46
CA ILE A 186 -6.91 18.48 9.64
C ILE A 186 -7.45 19.86 10.05
N GLU A 187 -6.84 20.54 11.02
CA GLU A 187 -7.26 21.90 11.44
C GLU A 187 -7.15 22.92 10.29
N ASN A 188 -6.10 22.86 9.48
CA ASN A 188 -5.95 23.77 8.33
C ASN A 188 -6.96 23.45 7.22
N SER A 189 -7.22 22.17 6.94
CA SER A 189 -8.23 21.76 5.96
C SER A 189 -9.63 22.20 6.39
N VAL A 190 -9.96 22.04 7.67
CA VAL A 190 -11.23 22.51 8.26
C VAL A 190 -11.34 24.03 8.21
N LYS A 191 -10.26 24.77 8.53
CA LYS A 191 -10.22 26.24 8.40
C LYS A 191 -10.44 26.71 6.96
N ILE A 192 -9.82 26.05 5.97
CA ILE A 192 -9.99 26.42 4.56
C ILE A 192 -11.43 26.16 4.10
N VAL A 193 -12.02 25.02 4.44
CA VAL A 193 -13.42 24.70 4.10
C VAL A 193 -14.38 25.69 4.76
N GLN A 194 -14.17 26.02 6.03
CA GLN A 194 -15.01 26.98 6.74
C GLN A 194 -14.87 28.40 6.19
N MET A 195 -13.66 28.80 5.77
CA MET A 195 -13.42 30.09 5.14
C MET A 195 -14.06 30.16 3.73
N SER A 196 -13.96 29.09 2.93
CA SER A 196 -14.64 28.98 1.64
C SER A 196 -16.17 29.07 1.78
N SER A 197 -16.74 28.33 2.73
CA SER A 197 -18.17 28.38 3.05
C SER A 197 -18.64 29.77 3.48
N SER A 198 -17.82 30.49 4.25
CA SER A 198 -18.12 31.87 4.68
C SER A 198 -18.04 32.88 3.53
N LEU A 199 -17.21 32.63 2.52
CA LEU A 199 -17.10 33.48 1.34
C LEU A 199 -18.30 33.28 0.41
N ASP A 200 -18.69 32.03 0.13
CA ASP A 200 -19.87 31.72 -0.69
C ASP A 200 -21.15 32.34 -0.10
N THR A 201 -21.38 32.17 1.20
CA THR A 201 -22.55 32.77 1.88
C THR A 201 -22.53 34.30 1.87
N THR A 202 -21.34 34.91 1.87
CA THR A 202 -21.21 36.38 1.78
C THR A 202 -21.41 36.88 0.36
N GLU A 203 -20.98 36.12 -0.66
CA GLU A 203 -21.21 36.43 -2.07
C GLU A 203 -22.69 36.26 -2.44
N GLU A 204 -23.33 35.17 -2.04
CA GLU A 204 -24.76 34.94 -2.24
C GLU A 204 -25.60 36.05 -1.59
N ALA A 205 -25.30 36.43 -0.34
CA ALA A 205 -26.00 37.51 0.35
C ALA A 205 -25.76 38.89 -0.30
N ARG A 206 -24.60 39.11 -0.94
CA ARG A 206 -24.30 40.32 -1.72
C ARG A 206 -25.03 40.33 -3.04
N GLU A 207 -25.11 39.20 -3.74
CA GLU A 207 -25.87 39.06 -4.98
C GLU A 207 -27.36 39.23 -4.77
N GLU A 208 -27.92 38.64 -3.71
CA GLU A 208 -29.34 38.77 -3.38
C GLU A 208 -29.72 40.23 -3.04
N LYS A 209 -28.85 40.94 -2.29
CA LYS A 209 -29.01 42.39 -2.05
C LYS A 209 -28.85 43.21 -3.33
N ARG A 210 -27.98 42.80 -4.24
CA ARG A 210 -27.77 43.48 -5.54
C ARG A 210 -28.92 43.23 -6.51
N MET A 211 -29.58 42.07 -6.43
CA MET A 211 -30.77 41.72 -7.21
C MET A 211 -32.01 42.45 -6.69
N LYS A 212 -32.20 42.54 -5.36
CA LYS A 212 -33.27 43.34 -4.72
C LYS A 212 -33.14 44.85 -4.94
N ARG A 213 -31.94 45.36 -5.25
CA ARG A 213 -31.69 46.78 -5.54
C ARG A 213 -31.86 47.20 -7.00
N ARG A 214 -32.09 46.25 -7.93
CA ARG A 214 -32.33 46.62 -9.33
C ARG A 214 -33.75 47.22 -9.42
N PRO A 215 -33.92 48.51 -9.80
CA PRO A 215 -35.26 49.01 -10.10
C PRO A 215 -35.86 48.18 -11.25
N PRO A 216 -37.18 48.02 -11.33
CA PRO A 216 -37.81 47.28 -12.42
C PRO A 216 -37.40 47.95 -13.72
N VAL A 217 -36.53 47.29 -14.48
CA VAL A 217 -36.05 47.80 -15.76
C VAL A 217 -37.27 47.83 -16.67
N ALA A 218 -37.76 49.03 -16.96
CA ALA A 218 -38.79 49.26 -17.94
C ALA A 218 -38.35 48.58 -19.24
N TYR A 219 -39.20 47.66 -19.72
CA TYR A 219 -39.04 46.92 -20.97
C TYR A 219 -39.06 47.91 -22.14
N ALA A 220 -37.94 48.56 -22.40
CA ALA A 220 -37.80 49.57 -23.45
C ALA A 220 -36.47 49.37 -24.18
N SER A 221 -36.35 48.25 -24.89
CA SER A 221 -35.52 48.18 -26.09
C SER A 221 -36.05 47.09 -27.03
N VAL A 222 -37.30 47.26 -27.48
CA VAL A 222 -37.76 46.57 -28.70
C VAL A 222 -37.12 47.33 -29.86
N ALA A 223 -35.95 46.85 -30.31
CA ALA A 223 -35.35 47.31 -31.55
C ALA A 223 -36.22 46.82 -32.74
N PRO A 224 -36.53 47.69 -33.72
CA PRO A 224 -37.49 47.39 -34.77
C PRO A 224 -36.82 46.55 -35.87
N PHE A 225 -36.81 45.24 -35.71
CA PHE A 225 -36.45 44.33 -36.79
C PHE A 225 -37.73 43.79 -37.46
N PRO A 226 -38.06 44.22 -38.68
CA PRO A 226 -39.38 43.98 -39.28
C PRO A 226 -39.57 42.59 -39.94
N PHE A 227 -38.70 41.60 -39.64
CA PHE A 227 -38.67 40.35 -40.42
C PHE A 227 -38.76 39.04 -39.63
N LEU A 228 -39.16 39.07 -38.36
CA LEU A 228 -39.43 37.83 -37.63
C LEU A 228 -40.83 37.89 -37.01
N PRO A 229 -41.80 37.03 -37.43
CA PRO A 229 -43.04 36.88 -36.69
C PRO A 229 -42.72 36.32 -35.29
N ALA A 230 -43.29 36.96 -34.26
CA ALA A 230 -43.10 36.57 -32.87
C ALA A 230 -43.68 35.18 -32.59
N PRO A 231 -43.02 34.34 -31.76
CA PRO A 231 -43.52 33.02 -31.42
C PRO A 231 -44.79 33.14 -30.57
N SER A 232 -45.90 32.55 -31.05
CA SER A 232 -47.13 32.42 -30.29
C SER A 232 -47.02 31.27 -29.30
N TYR A 233 -46.87 31.58 -28.03
CA TYR A 233 -47.13 30.63 -26.96
C TYR A 233 -48.57 30.83 -26.50
N ALA A 234 -49.45 29.97 -26.98
CA ALA A 234 -50.78 29.80 -26.41
C ALA A 234 -50.66 28.81 -25.25
N THR A 235 -51.10 29.21 -24.06
CA THR A 235 -51.48 28.28 -23.00
C THR A 235 -52.77 28.80 -22.35
N PRO A 236 -53.83 27.98 -22.22
CA PRO A 236 -55.00 28.26 -21.39
C PRO A 236 -54.67 28.21 -19.89
#